data_AF-A0A7C5J695-F1
#
_entry.id   AF-A0A7C5J695-F1
#
_cell.length_a   1.000
_cell.length_b   1.000
_cell.length_c   1.000
_cell.angle_alpha   90.00
_cell.angle_beta   90.00
_cell.angle_gamma   90.00
#
_symmetry.space_group_name_H-M   'P 1'
#
loop_
_entity.id
_entity.type
_entity.pdbx_description
1 polymer ?
#
loop_
_entity_poly.entity_id
_entity_poly.type
_entity_poly.pdbx_seq_one_letter_code
_entity_poly.pdbx_strand_id
1 'polypeptide(L)'
;MDGDHAMIARIALFLTAALAFAANPIADRLDAVIGSLMLVAVGIGLSLAASASISAVTAAAGAVGAFAGGVLYATSPAVAGAALVGLCYAERTLRVRTPVARAVHVGLALLVGALAGALAAHYAAAAIAVRVVVAVVSAVLVALPTLVEADNPMAYALEGLAERVGDGAAEAMTNGAELRRSVDERMLDDESRKHARETWRSLLRLSQARARLERAGSPKRVRGAAVVERIDERLAEHVTALER
;
A
#
# COMPACT_ATOMS: atom_id res chain seq x y z
N MET A 1 -11.81 -6.07 0.74
CA MET A 1 -10.98 -6.56 -0.40
C MET A 1 -11.43 -7.99 -0.63
N ASP A 2 -12.04 -8.27 -1.77
CA ASP A 2 -12.58 -9.60 -2.08
C ASP A 2 -11.52 -10.67 -1.92
N GLY A 3 -11.95 -11.90 -1.61
CA GLY A 3 -11.05 -13.06 -1.57
C GLY A 3 -10.15 -13.14 -2.81
N ASP A 4 -10.72 -12.87 -3.98
CA ASP A 4 -10.01 -12.90 -5.26
C ASP A 4 -8.94 -11.80 -5.37
N HIS A 5 -9.27 -10.56 -5.01
CA HIS A 5 -8.29 -9.47 -5.00
C HIS A 5 -7.17 -9.71 -3.98
N ALA A 6 -7.52 -10.29 -2.83
CA ALA A 6 -6.53 -10.67 -1.81
C ALA A 6 -5.59 -11.77 -2.33
N MET A 7 -6.14 -12.77 -3.01
CA MET A 7 -5.37 -13.85 -3.62
C MET A 7 -4.44 -13.31 -4.73
N ILE A 8 -4.97 -12.48 -5.64
CA ILE A 8 -4.19 -11.86 -6.72
C ILE A 8 -3.06 -10.99 -6.14
N ALA A 9 -3.32 -10.19 -5.11
CA ALA A 9 -2.30 -9.35 -4.47
C ALA A 9 -1.19 -10.21 -3.83
N ARG A 10 -1.54 -11.32 -3.17
CA ARG A 10 -0.56 -12.25 -2.60
C ARG A 10 0.30 -12.90 -3.69
N ILE A 11 -0.32 -13.38 -4.77
CA ILE A 11 0.41 -13.97 -5.90
C ILE A 11 1.34 -12.93 -6.52
N ALA A 12 0.85 -11.71 -6.77
CA ALA A 12 1.65 -10.62 -7.29
C ALA A 12 2.84 -10.27 -6.37
N LEU A 13 2.63 -10.28 -5.05
CA LEU A 13 3.68 -10.04 -4.05
C LEU A 13 4.77 -11.12 -4.13
N PHE A 14 4.37 -12.38 -4.15
CA PHE A 14 5.30 -13.50 -4.28
C PHE A 14 6.12 -13.41 -5.58
N LEU A 15 5.46 -13.15 -6.71
CA LEU A 15 6.13 -13.06 -8.00
C LEU A 15 7.09 -11.87 -8.08
N THR A 16 6.64 -10.68 -7.66
CA THR A 16 7.48 -9.46 -7.70
C THR A 16 8.65 -9.55 -6.73
N ALA A 17 8.47 -10.15 -5.55
CA ALA A 17 9.55 -10.39 -4.61
C ALA A 17 10.56 -11.41 -5.18
N ALA A 18 10.10 -12.52 -5.77
CA ALA A 18 10.98 -13.49 -6.41
C ALA A 18 11.80 -12.84 -7.54
N LEU A 19 11.14 -12.03 -8.38
CA LEU A 19 11.81 -11.26 -9.43
C LEU A 19 12.81 -10.25 -8.85
N ALA A 20 12.49 -9.54 -7.77
CA ALA A 20 13.41 -8.55 -7.17
C ALA A 20 14.75 -9.16 -6.76
N PHE A 21 14.71 -10.34 -6.13
CA PHE A 21 15.92 -11.01 -5.65
C PHE A 21 16.59 -11.90 -6.71
N ALA A 22 15.87 -12.33 -7.75
CA ALA A 22 16.44 -13.04 -8.89
C ALA A 22 17.05 -12.10 -9.94
N ALA A 23 16.54 -10.87 -10.06
CA ALA A 23 16.93 -9.92 -11.10
C ALA A 23 18.33 -9.34 -10.89
N ASN A 24 18.83 -9.28 -9.65
CA ASN A 24 20.09 -8.62 -9.35
C ASN A 24 21.30 -9.16 -10.14
N PRO A 25 21.61 -10.48 -10.15
CA PRO A 25 22.71 -11.01 -10.97
C PRO A 25 22.49 -10.91 -12.49
N ILE A 26 21.26 -10.63 -12.92
CA ILE A 26 20.91 -10.42 -14.33
C ILE A 26 21.13 -8.95 -14.69
N ALA A 27 20.76 -8.03 -13.81
CA ALA A 27 20.91 -6.59 -14.00
C ALA A 27 22.36 -6.20 -14.29
N ASP A 28 23.32 -6.80 -13.59
CA ASP A 28 24.76 -6.57 -13.80
C ASP A 28 25.26 -6.99 -15.20
N ARG A 29 24.49 -7.81 -15.92
CA ARG A 29 24.81 -8.26 -17.29
C ARG A 29 24.10 -7.45 -18.36
N LEU A 30 23.14 -6.61 -17.97
CA LEU A 30 22.42 -5.73 -18.87
C LEU A 30 23.15 -4.40 -18.99
N ASP A 31 22.84 -3.63 -20.03
CA ASP A 31 23.26 -2.23 -20.10
C ASP A 31 22.74 -1.47 -18.87
N ALA A 32 23.53 -0.50 -18.38
CA ALA A 32 23.22 0.24 -17.15
C ALA A 32 21.81 0.86 -17.16
N VAL A 33 21.35 1.33 -18.32
CA VAL A 33 20.01 1.92 -18.48
C VAL A 33 18.94 0.84 -18.35
N ILE A 34 19.09 -0.27 -19.06
CA ILE A 34 18.10 -1.37 -19.08
C ILE A 34 18.03 -2.03 -17.69
N GLY A 35 19.17 -2.31 -17.07
CA GLY A 35 19.26 -2.86 -15.72
C GLY A 35 18.58 -1.96 -14.70
N SER A 36 18.84 -0.64 -14.74
CA SER A 36 18.21 0.33 -13.85
C SER A 36 16.69 0.39 -14.03
N LEU A 37 16.21 0.43 -15.28
CA LEU A 37 14.77 0.44 -15.57
C LEU A 37 14.08 -0.83 -15.08
N MET A 38 14.71 -1.98 -15.27
CA MET A 38 14.20 -3.27 -14.78
C MET A 38 14.09 -3.27 -13.25
N LEU A 39 15.14 -2.85 -12.53
CA LEU A 39 15.13 -2.81 -11.06
C LEU A 39 14.06 -1.84 -10.52
N VAL A 40 13.91 -0.67 -11.13
CA VAL A 40 12.86 0.29 -10.75
C VAL A 40 11.46 -0.28 -11.01
N ALA A 41 11.23 -0.89 -12.17
CA ALA A 41 9.95 -1.50 -12.49
C ALA A 41 9.58 -2.61 -11.50
N VAL A 42 10.56 -3.46 -11.13
CA VAL A 42 10.36 -4.53 -10.14
C VAL A 42 10.13 -3.97 -8.74
N GLY A 43 10.85 -2.91 -8.32
CA GLY A 43 10.62 -2.23 -7.04
C GLY A 43 9.23 -1.60 -6.94
N ILE A 44 8.77 -0.93 -8.01
CA ILE A 44 7.39 -0.41 -8.10
C ILE A 44 6.38 -1.55 -8.01
N GLY A 45 6.59 -2.64 -8.77
CA GLY A 45 5.71 -3.81 -8.74
C GLY A 45 5.63 -4.42 -7.34
N LEU A 46 6.75 -4.56 -6.65
CA LEU A 46 6.83 -5.07 -5.29
C LEU A 46 6.09 -4.17 -4.30
N SER A 47 6.30 -2.85 -4.37
CA SER A 47 5.60 -1.90 -3.48
C SER A 47 4.09 -1.87 -3.72
N LEU A 48 3.65 -1.92 -4.99
CA LEU A 48 2.23 -2.01 -5.34
C LEU A 48 1.60 -3.28 -4.78
N ALA A 49 2.28 -4.43 -4.89
CA ALA A 49 1.80 -5.70 -4.37
C ALA A 49 1.79 -5.73 -2.83
N ALA A 50 2.82 -5.19 -2.18
CA ALA A 50 2.91 -5.08 -0.73
C ALA A 50 1.83 -4.14 -0.14
N SER A 51 1.56 -3.03 -0.84
CA SER A 51 0.55 -2.05 -0.45
C SER A 51 -0.89 -2.52 -0.73
N ALA A 52 -1.12 -3.32 -1.77
CA ALA A 52 -2.46 -3.56 -2.30
C ALA A 52 -3.24 -2.27 -2.62
N SER A 53 -2.53 -1.16 -2.90
CA SER A 53 -3.10 0.12 -3.33
C SER A 53 -2.29 0.68 -4.51
N ILE A 54 -2.98 1.29 -5.46
CA ILE A 54 -2.35 1.98 -6.60
C ILE A 54 -2.32 3.47 -6.25
N SER A 55 -1.18 3.95 -5.76
CA SER A 55 -0.98 5.36 -5.44
C SER A 55 0.40 5.84 -5.91
N ALA A 56 0.52 7.15 -6.17
CA ALA A 56 1.80 7.75 -6.52
C ALA A 56 2.85 7.57 -5.43
N VAL A 57 2.42 7.58 -4.16
CA VAL A 57 3.29 7.35 -2.99
C VAL A 57 3.83 5.93 -3.00
N THR A 58 3.00 4.93 -3.32
CA THR A 58 3.42 3.53 -3.43
C THR A 58 4.43 3.34 -4.56
N ALA A 59 4.16 3.91 -5.74
CA ALA A 59 5.11 3.85 -6.86
C ALA A 59 6.44 4.54 -6.50
N ALA A 60 6.40 5.73 -5.90
CA ALA A 60 7.59 6.44 -5.46
C ALA A 60 8.37 5.65 -4.41
N ALA A 61 7.70 5.05 -3.43
CA ALA A 61 8.33 4.23 -2.40
C ALA A 61 9.06 3.02 -3.00
N GLY A 62 8.44 2.33 -3.96
CA GLY A 62 9.07 1.24 -4.70
C GLY A 62 10.28 1.68 -5.53
N ALA A 63 10.19 2.82 -6.22
CA ALA A 63 11.29 3.36 -7.01
C ALA A 63 12.47 3.80 -6.12
N VAL A 64 12.20 4.51 -5.02
CA VAL A 64 13.21 4.92 -4.04
C VAL A 64 13.82 3.70 -3.34
N GLY A 65 13.02 2.67 -3.05
CA GLY A 65 13.50 1.39 -2.55
C GLY A 65 14.47 0.69 -3.50
N ALA A 66 14.14 0.61 -4.79
CA ALA A 66 15.02 0.07 -5.82
C ALA A 66 16.33 0.85 -5.94
N PHE A 67 16.24 2.18 -5.94
CA PHE A 67 17.42 3.06 -5.99
C PHE A 67 18.31 2.87 -4.75
N ALA A 68 17.74 2.92 -3.55
CA ALA A 68 18.49 2.73 -2.31
C ALA A 68 19.13 1.34 -2.24
N GLY A 69 18.38 0.30 -2.64
CA GLY A 69 18.89 -1.06 -2.75
C GLY A 69 20.09 -1.16 -3.69
N GLY A 70 19.99 -0.59 -4.89
CA GLY A 70 21.09 -0.58 -5.87
C GLY A 70 22.34 0.13 -5.35
N VAL A 71 22.19 1.32 -4.77
CA VAL A 71 23.32 2.10 -4.20
C VAL A 71 24.00 1.35 -3.04
N LEU A 72 23.22 0.69 -2.19
CA LEU A 72 23.73 0.00 -0.99
C LEU A 72 24.25 -1.42 -1.29
N TYR A 73 23.95 -1.99 -2.47
CA TYR A 73 24.28 -3.38 -2.75
C TYR A 73 25.79 -3.64 -2.75
N ALA A 74 26.58 -2.70 -3.27
CA ALA A 74 28.04 -2.81 -3.31
C ALA A 74 28.69 -2.77 -1.92
N THR A 75 28.03 -2.17 -0.92
CA THR A 75 28.57 -2.09 0.45
C THR A 75 28.07 -3.22 1.33
N SER A 76 26.78 -3.55 1.24
CA SER A 76 26.18 -4.66 1.97
C SER A 76 24.87 -5.12 1.32
N PRO A 77 24.84 -6.33 0.73
CA PRO A 77 23.63 -6.91 0.17
C PRO A 77 22.48 -7.03 1.18
N ALA A 78 22.81 -7.25 2.46
CA ALA A 78 21.82 -7.27 3.54
C ALA A 78 21.19 -5.89 3.75
N VAL A 79 22.00 -4.83 3.85
CA VAL A 79 21.48 -3.46 4.01
C VAL A 79 20.68 -3.04 2.78
N ALA A 80 21.13 -3.40 1.58
CA ALA A 80 20.40 -3.18 0.33
C ALA A 80 19.02 -3.84 0.32
N GLY A 81 18.94 -5.12 0.69
CA GLY A 81 17.68 -5.85 0.78
C GLY A 81 16.74 -5.26 1.84
N ALA A 82 17.28 -4.86 3.00
CA ALA A 82 16.51 -4.20 4.05
C ALA A 82 15.92 -2.87 3.56
N ALA A 83 16.73 -2.02 2.92
CA ALA A 83 16.29 -0.74 2.38
C ALA A 83 15.20 -0.91 1.31
N LEU A 84 15.41 -1.83 0.36
CA LEU A 84 14.44 -2.13 -0.71
C LEU A 84 13.09 -2.55 -0.13
N VAL A 85 13.08 -3.58 0.72
CA VAL A 85 11.83 -4.15 1.26
C VAL A 85 11.16 -3.19 2.24
N GLY A 86 11.94 -2.58 3.14
CA GLY A 86 11.44 -1.60 4.10
C GLY A 86 10.73 -0.43 3.42
N LEU A 87 11.33 0.13 2.36
CA LEU A 87 10.71 1.21 1.59
C LEU A 87 9.51 0.73 0.77
N CYS A 88 9.55 -0.46 0.16
CA CYS A 88 8.39 -1.02 -0.54
C CYS A 88 7.17 -1.19 0.37
N TYR A 89 7.38 -1.46 1.67
CA TYR A 89 6.36 -1.59 2.71
C TYR A 89 6.01 -0.27 3.42
N ALA A 90 6.62 0.87 3.05
CA ALA A 90 6.42 2.15 3.75
C ALA A 90 4.95 2.58 3.77
N GLU A 91 4.25 2.52 2.63
CA GLU A 91 2.84 2.90 2.56
C GLU A 91 1.97 1.99 3.44
N ARG A 92 2.19 0.67 3.40
CA ARG A 92 1.45 -0.29 4.24
C ARG A 92 1.67 -0.03 5.71
N THR A 93 2.91 0.30 6.09
CA THR A 93 3.30 0.63 7.47
C THR A 93 2.50 1.82 8.02
N LEU A 94 2.23 2.83 7.19
CA LEU A 94 1.46 4.02 7.61
C LEU A 94 0.02 3.65 8.01
N ARG A 95 -0.53 2.59 7.44
CA ARG A 95 -1.87 2.07 7.74
C ARG A 95 -1.89 1.13 8.96
N VAL A 96 -0.74 0.82 9.56
CA VAL A 96 -0.71 0.03 10.81
C VAL A 96 -1.12 0.94 11.98
N ARG A 97 -2.22 0.56 12.64
CA ARG A 97 -2.93 1.42 13.63
C ARG A 97 -2.13 1.67 14.89
N THR A 98 -1.60 0.61 15.50
CA THR A 98 -0.89 0.76 16.78
C THR A 98 0.59 1.02 16.57
N PRO A 99 1.23 1.86 17.41
CA PRO A 99 2.65 2.15 17.28
C PRO A 99 3.52 0.90 17.46
N VAL A 100 3.11 -0.02 18.34
CA VAL A 100 3.81 -1.30 18.57
C VAL A 100 3.72 -2.19 17.33
N ALA A 101 2.54 -2.40 16.76
CA ALA A 101 2.40 -3.20 15.55
C ALA A 101 3.15 -2.57 14.37
N ARG A 102 3.19 -1.23 14.31
CA ARG A 102 3.95 -0.50 13.29
C ARG A 102 5.45 -0.74 13.43
N ALA A 103 5.99 -0.65 14.64
CA ALA A 103 7.39 -0.97 14.92
C ALA A 103 7.71 -2.43 14.55
N VAL A 104 6.82 -3.37 14.89
CA VAL A 104 6.96 -4.79 14.50
C VAL A 104 6.94 -4.95 12.98
N HIS A 105 6.03 -4.30 12.27
CA HIS A 105 5.94 -4.36 10.81
C HIS A 105 7.21 -3.80 10.14
N VAL A 106 7.70 -2.65 10.59
CA VAL A 106 8.96 -2.06 10.08
C VAL A 106 10.14 -2.97 10.38
N GLY A 107 10.28 -3.42 11.63
CA GLY A 107 11.36 -4.31 12.05
C GLY A 107 11.36 -5.62 11.24
N LEU A 108 10.19 -6.22 11.03
CA LEU A 108 10.04 -7.42 10.23
C LEU A 108 10.39 -7.16 8.77
N ALA A 109 9.90 -6.07 8.17
CA ALA A 109 10.21 -5.71 6.77
C ALA A 109 11.72 -5.50 6.54
N LEU A 110 12.40 -4.81 7.45
CA LEU A 110 13.85 -4.61 7.39
C LEU A 110 14.61 -5.92 7.58
N LEU A 111 14.23 -6.73 8.57
CA LEU A 111 14.89 -8.00 8.89
C LEU A 111 14.76 -9.00 7.73
N VAL A 112 13.54 -9.20 7.21
CA VAL A 112 13.32 -10.15 6.10
C VAL A 112 13.97 -9.66 4.80
N GLY A 113 13.98 -8.35 4.56
CA GLY A 113 14.74 -7.76 3.47
C GLY A 113 16.23 -8.02 3.59
N ALA A 114 16.80 -7.85 4.80
CA ALA A 114 18.20 -8.14 5.05
C ALA A 114 18.56 -9.60 4.80
N LEU A 115 17.74 -10.52 5.30
CA LEU A 115 17.92 -11.96 5.08
C LEU A 115 17.79 -12.31 3.60
N ALA A 116 16.78 -11.78 2.91
CA ALA A 116 16.58 -12.02 1.47
C ALA A 116 17.76 -11.51 0.63
N GLY A 117 18.27 -10.31 0.93
CA GLY A 117 19.43 -9.74 0.27
C GLY A 117 20.72 -10.53 0.53
N ALA A 118 20.96 -10.94 1.77
CA ALA A 118 22.09 -11.78 2.14
C ALA A 118 22.05 -13.16 1.45
N LEU A 119 20.88 -13.80 1.43
CA LEU A 119 20.68 -15.09 0.76
C LEU A 119 20.91 -14.98 -0.75
N ALA A 120 20.34 -13.97 -1.40
CA ALA A 120 20.50 -13.75 -2.83
C ALA A 120 21.97 -13.55 -3.21
N ALA A 121 22.72 -12.77 -2.42
CA ALA A 121 24.14 -12.56 -2.64
C ALA A 121 24.98 -13.82 -2.38
N HIS A 122 24.72 -14.54 -1.27
CA HIS A 122 25.48 -15.74 -0.91
C HIS A 122 25.39 -16.82 -2.00
N TYR A 123 24.22 -16.97 -2.63
CA TYR A 123 23.99 -17.96 -3.68
C TYR A 123 24.06 -17.40 -5.10
N ALA A 124 24.59 -16.19 -5.31
CA ALA A 124 24.63 -15.55 -6.63
C ALA A 124 25.40 -16.36 -7.69
N ALA A 125 26.47 -17.06 -7.26
CA ALA A 125 27.30 -17.91 -8.10
C ALA A 125 26.85 -19.39 -8.15
N ALA A 126 25.76 -19.74 -7.48
CA ALA A 126 25.25 -21.12 -7.45
C ALA A 126 24.60 -21.53 -8.79
N ALA A 127 24.34 -22.83 -8.94
CA ALA A 127 23.57 -23.35 -10.06
C ALA A 127 22.18 -22.69 -10.18
N ILE A 128 21.64 -22.61 -11.40
CA ILE A 128 20.35 -21.96 -11.69
C ILE A 128 19.24 -22.48 -10.76
N ALA A 129 19.16 -23.79 -10.57
CA ALA A 129 18.15 -24.41 -9.70
C ALA A 129 18.21 -23.89 -8.26
N VAL A 130 19.42 -23.73 -7.69
CA VAL A 130 19.60 -23.19 -6.34
C VAL A 130 19.16 -21.73 -6.27
N ARG A 131 19.48 -20.93 -7.28
CA ARG A 131 19.06 -19.52 -7.34
C ARG A 131 17.53 -19.36 -7.40
N VAL A 132 16.85 -20.24 -8.14
CA VAL A 132 15.38 -20.28 -8.17
C VAL A 132 14.82 -20.59 -6.79
N VAL A 133 15.36 -21.59 -6.08
CA VAL A 133 14.95 -21.91 -4.71
C VAL A 133 15.17 -20.72 -3.77
N VAL A 134 16.33 -20.07 -3.86
CA VAL A 134 16.64 -18.87 -3.05
C VAL A 134 15.67 -17.74 -3.34
N ALA A 135 15.33 -17.49 -4.60
CA ALA A 135 14.34 -16.48 -4.97
C ALA A 135 12.95 -16.77 -4.37
N VAL A 136 12.53 -18.04 -4.37
CA VAL A 136 11.27 -18.48 -3.75
C VAL A 136 11.32 -18.28 -2.23
N VAL A 137 12.40 -18.69 -1.56
CA VAL A 137 12.56 -18.51 -0.11
C VAL A 137 12.55 -17.02 0.25
N SER A 138 13.28 -16.19 -0.49
CA SER A 138 13.27 -14.73 -0.33
C SER A 138 11.88 -14.14 -0.51
N ALA A 139 11.11 -14.61 -1.50
CA ALA A 139 9.73 -14.17 -1.68
C ALA A 139 8.82 -14.53 -0.50
N VAL A 140 8.97 -15.74 0.07
CA VAL A 140 8.26 -16.16 1.30
C VAL A 140 8.63 -15.25 2.48
N LEU A 141 9.92 -14.97 2.68
CA LEU A 141 10.38 -14.07 3.74
C LEU A 141 9.78 -12.66 3.58
N VAL A 142 9.81 -12.13 2.36
CA VAL A 142 9.26 -10.80 2.03
C VAL A 142 7.74 -10.73 2.16
N ALA A 143 7.04 -11.86 2.16
CA ALA A 143 5.61 -11.92 2.44
C ALA A 143 5.28 -11.85 3.94
N LEU A 144 6.24 -12.12 4.85
CA LEU A 144 5.98 -12.15 6.29
C LEU A 144 5.43 -10.84 6.89
N PRO A 145 5.86 -9.63 6.48
CA PRO A 145 5.26 -8.38 6.97
C PRO A 145 3.75 -8.28 6.72
N THR A 146 3.21 -9.01 5.76
CA THR A 146 1.75 -9.04 5.53
C THR A 146 0.96 -9.70 6.66
N LEU A 147 1.61 -10.46 7.54
CA LEU A 147 1.01 -11.04 8.73
C LEU A 147 0.64 -9.98 9.77
N VAL A 148 1.27 -8.81 9.74
CA VAL A 148 0.84 -7.68 10.56
C VAL A 148 -0.33 -7.01 9.85
N GLU A 149 -1.46 -6.96 10.56
CA GLU A 149 -2.68 -6.35 10.06
C GLU A 149 -2.48 -4.85 9.83
N ALA A 150 -2.72 -4.44 8.60
CA ALA A 150 -2.80 -3.04 8.21
C ALA A 150 -4.27 -2.69 8.00
N ASP A 151 -4.64 -1.44 8.32
CA ASP A 151 -6.00 -0.97 8.14
C ASP A 151 -6.39 -0.95 6.65
N ASN A 152 -7.69 -0.96 6.39
CA ASN A 152 -8.22 -0.81 5.05
C ASN A 152 -7.78 0.54 4.45
N PRO A 153 -7.25 0.59 3.21
CA PRO A 153 -6.79 1.85 2.62
C PRO A 153 -7.89 2.91 2.52
N MET A 154 -9.15 2.50 2.33
CA MET A 154 -10.29 3.40 2.29
C MET A 154 -10.60 3.98 3.68
N ALA A 155 -10.65 3.12 4.71
CA ALA A 155 -10.92 3.56 6.08
C ALA A 155 -9.83 4.52 6.57
N TYR A 156 -8.56 4.17 6.35
CA TYR A 156 -7.42 5.02 6.66
C TYR A 156 -7.48 6.38 5.93
N ALA A 157 -7.88 6.37 4.65
CA ALA A 157 -8.01 7.61 3.88
C ALA A 157 -9.16 8.50 4.39
N LEU A 158 -10.30 7.92 4.80
CA LEU A 158 -11.42 8.66 5.37
C LEU A 158 -11.05 9.29 6.71
N GLU A 159 -10.39 8.54 7.61
CA GLU A 159 -9.93 9.05 8.91
C GLU A 159 -8.92 10.19 8.74
N GLY A 160 -7.93 10.02 7.86
CA GLY A 160 -6.97 11.10 7.55
C GLY A 160 -7.58 12.31 6.83
N LEU A 161 -8.77 12.18 6.23
CA LEU A 161 -9.54 13.32 5.70
C LEU A 161 -10.40 13.98 6.79
N ALA A 162 -10.95 13.19 7.72
CA ALA A 162 -11.73 13.67 8.86
C ALA A 162 -10.91 14.65 9.73
N GLU A 163 -9.63 14.35 9.97
CA GLU A 163 -8.69 15.23 10.69
C GLU A 163 -8.47 16.60 10.02
N ARG A 164 -8.90 16.78 8.77
CA ARG A 164 -8.68 17.99 7.95
C ARG A 164 -9.94 18.80 7.70
N VAL A 165 -11.09 18.37 8.23
CA VAL A 165 -12.39 19.02 8.02
C VAL A 165 -13.07 19.27 9.38
N GLY A 166 -14.00 20.22 9.43
CA GLY A 166 -14.77 20.53 10.65
C GLY A 166 -15.87 19.51 10.97
N ASP A 167 -16.45 19.67 12.17
CA ASP A 167 -17.17 18.66 12.95
C ASP A 167 -18.14 17.75 12.17
N GLY A 168 -19.19 18.29 11.53
CA GLY A 168 -20.25 17.45 10.92
C GLY A 168 -19.75 16.53 9.79
N ALA A 169 -18.82 17.00 8.97
CA ALA A 169 -18.21 16.19 7.92
C ALA A 169 -17.18 15.20 8.48
N ALA A 170 -16.46 15.59 9.53
CA ALA A 170 -15.49 14.74 10.20
C ALA A 170 -16.16 13.53 10.86
N GLU A 171 -17.32 13.72 11.50
CA GLU A 171 -18.11 12.65 12.10
C GLU A 171 -18.57 11.64 11.05
N ALA A 172 -19.16 12.09 9.95
CA ALA A 172 -19.60 11.21 8.86
C ALA A 172 -18.42 10.40 8.26
N MET A 173 -17.25 11.02 8.08
CA MET A 173 -16.05 10.32 7.60
C MET A 173 -15.52 9.30 8.61
N THR A 174 -15.55 9.61 9.90
CA THR A 174 -15.15 8.72 10.98
C THR A 174 -16.09 7.51 11.05
N ASN A 175 -17.40 7.74 11.06
CA ASN A 175 -18.42 6.68 11.04
C ASN A 175 -18.29 5.82 9.78
N GLY A 176 -18.05 6.42 8.61
CA GLY A 176 -17.77 5.70 7.37
C GLY A 176 -16.50 4.85 7.45
N ALA A 177 -15.43 5.33 8.09
CA ALA A 177 -14.20 4.57 8.30
C ALA A 177 -14.44 3.37 9.23
N GLU A 178 -15.19 3.54 10.31
CA GLU A 178 -15.57 2.47 11.23
C GLU A 178 -16.44 1.42 10.55
N LEU A 179 -17.47 1.84 9.82
CA LEU A 179 -18.33 0.96 9.05
C LEU A 179 -17.54 0.17 8.00
N ARG A 180 -16.57 0.81 7.32
CA ARG A 180 -15.72 0.10 6.36
C ARG A 180 -14.89 -1.01 7.00
N ARG A 181 -14.54 -0.88 8.29
CA ARG A 181 -13.78 -1.88 9.06
C ARG A 181 -14.68 -3.01 9.56
N SER A 182 -15.92 -2.73 9.93
CA SER A 182 -16.86 -3.72 10.45
C SER A 182 -17.52 -4.56 9.35
N VAL A 183 -17.67 -4.02 8.13
CA VAL A 183 -18.32 -4.72 7.02
C VAL A 183 -17.40 -5.79 6.43
N ASP A 184 -17.80 -7.05 6.58
CA ASP A 184 -17.26 -8.18 5.79
C ASP A 184 -18.00 -8.27 4.44
N GLU A 185 -17.37 -7.72 3.40
CA GLU A 185 -17.90 -7.73 2.02
C GLU A 185 -18.16 -9.15 1.47
N ARG A 186 -17.64 -10.20 2.11
CA ARG A 186 -17.87 -11.60 1.72
C ARG A 186 -19.27 -12.10 2.05
N MET A 187 -19.94 -11.46 3.01
CA MET A 187 -21.31 -11.80 3.39
C MET A 187 -22.37 -11.17 2.46
N LEU A 188 -21.95 -10.25 1.59
CA LEU A 188 -22.82 -9.59 0.62
C LEU A 188 -22.89 -10.40 -0.68
N ASP A 189 -24.07 -10.42 -1.31
CA ASP A 189 -24.21 -10.89 -2.69
C ASP A 189 -23.47 -9.95 -3.67
N ASP A 190 -23.28 -10.40 -4.91
CA ASP A 190 -22.45 -9.68 -5.88
C ASP A 190 -23.03 -8.31 -6.28
N GLU A 191 -24.36 -8.15 -6.28
CA GLU A 191 -25.02 -6.88 -6.61
C GLU A 191 -24.84 -5.88 -5.47
N SER A 192 -25.15 -6.30 -4.23
CA SER A 192 -24.94 -5.51 -3.01
C SER A 192 -23.47 -5.12 -2.84
N ARG A 193 -22.54 -6.04 -3.11
CA ARG A 193 -21.10 -5.79 -3.04
C ARG A 193 -20.65 -4.76 -4.08
N LYS A 194 -21.18 -4.84 -5.31
CA LYS A 194 -20.89 -3.84 -6.36
C LYS A 194 -21.44 -2.47 -5.96
N HIS A 195 -22.68 -2.40 -5.48
CA HIS A 195 -23.30 -1.16 -5.04
C HIS A 195 -22.52 -0.53 -3.88
N ALA A 196 -22.18 -1.32 -2.86
CA ALA A 196 -21.36 -0.85 -1.73
C ALA A 196 -20.03 -0.25 -2.21
N ARG A 197 -19.33 -0.88 -3.17
CA ARG A 197 -18.08 -0.32 -3.72
C ARG A 197 -18.28 1.02 -4.42
N GLU A 198 -19.36 1.18 -5.16
CA GLU A 198 -19.69 2.45 -5.82
C GLU A 198 -19.99 3.54 -4.79
N THR A 199 -20.73 3.20 -3.74
CA THR A 199 -21.03 4.10 -2.62
C THR A 199 -19.77 4.49 -1.85
N TRP A 200 -18.88 3.55 -1.52
CA TRP A 200 -17.58 3.84 -0.90
C TRP A 200 -16.70 4.77 -1.74
N ARG A 201 -16.66 4.57 -3.07
CA ARG A 201 -15.90 5.45 -3.97
C ARG A 201 -16.51 6.85 -4.03
N SER A 202 -17.83 6.95 -4.04
CA SER A 202 -18.54 8.23 -4.03
C SER A 202 -18.29 8.99 -2.73
N LEU A 203 -18.39 8.30 -1.58
CA LEU A 203 -18.06 8.84 -0.26
C LEU A 203 -16.63 9.41 -0.25
N LEU A 204 -15.62 8.64 -0.65
CA LEU A 204 -14.24 9.11 -0.68
C LEU A 204 -14.05 10.34 -1.59
N ARG A 205 -14.68 10.37 -2.76
CA ARG A 205 -14.62 11.52 -3.68
C ARG A 205 -15.22 12.78 -3.06
N LEU A 206 -16.38 12.65 -2.40
CA LEU A 206 -17.02 13.76 -1.69
C LEU A 206 -16.16 14.24 -0.51
N SER A 207 -15.60 13.32 0.28
CA SER A 207 -14.68 13.66 1.38
C SER A 207 -13.43 14.40 0.88
N GLN A 208 -12.85 13.96 -0.23
CA GLN A 208 -11.72 14.64 -0.86
C GLN A 208 -12.10 16.04 -1.37
N ALA A 209 -13.29 16.20 -1.96
CA ALA A 209 -13.80 17.50 -2.39
C ALA A 209 -14.00 18.43 -1.19
N ARG A 210 -14.60 17.93 -0.11
CA ARG A 210 -14.81 18.66 1.14
C ARG A 210 -13.49 19.15 1.77
N ALA A 211 -12.49 18.27 1.85
CA ALA A 211 -11.17 18.60 2.38
C ALA A 211 -10.36 19.55 1.46
N ARG A 212 -10.66 19.58 0.15
CA ARG A 212 -10.10 20.59 -0.77
C ARG A 212 -10.75 21.95 -0.58
N LEU A 213 -12.08 21.99 -0.37
CA LEU A 213 -12.81 23.23 -0.08
C LEU A 213 -12.35 23.86 1.25
N GLU A 214 -12.13 23.04 2.28
CA GLU A 214 -11.62 23.53 3.57
C GLU A 214 -10.22 24.15 3.42
N ARG A 215 -9.31 23.45 2.72
CA ARG A 215 -7.95 23.93 2.44
C ARG A 215 -7.91 25.20 1.58
N ALA A 216 -8.88 25.39 0.69
CA ALA A 216 -8.93 26.58 -0.17
C ALA A 216 -9.25 27.88 0.59
N GLY A 217 -9.71 27.78 1.85
CA GLY A 217 -9.92 28.93 2.74
C GLY A 217 -11.14 29.77 2.37
N SER A 218 -12.11 29.81 3.29
CA SER A 218 -13.30 30.68 3.33
C SER A 218 -14.46 30.34 2.36
N PRO A 219 -15.52 29.69 2.88
CA PRO A 219 -16.89 29.75 2.35
C PRO A 219 -17.53 31.15 2.43
N LYS A 220 -16.77 32.25 2.48
CA LYS A 220 -17.28 33.62 2.63
C LYS A 220 -18.09 34.13 1.44
N ARG A 221 -18.13 33.38 0.34
CA ARG A 221 -19.16 33.58 -0.70
C ARG A 221 -20.35 32.70 -0.35
N VAL A 222 -21.54 33.28 -0.28
CA VAL A 222 -22.83 32.59 -0.02
C VAL A 222 -23.00 31.28 -0.82
N ARG A 223 -22.45 31.20 -2.04
CA ARG A 223 -22.44 29.96 -2.85
C ARG A 223 -21.57 28.84 -2.30
N GLY A 224 -20.49 29.13 -1.59
CA GLY A 224 -19.59 28.14 -0.99
C GLY A 224 -20.21 27.43 0.21
N ALA A 225 -20.94 28.17 1.05
CA ALA A 225 -21.64 27.60 2.21
C ALA A 225 -22.70 26.57 1.80
N ALA A 226 -23.57 26.90 0.83
CA ALA A 226 -24.59 25.98 0.34
C ALA A 226 -24.00 24.72 -0.34
N VAL A 227 -22.82 24.83 -0.97
CA VAL A 227 -22.13 23.67 -1.55
C VAL A 227 -21.53 22.79 -0.46
N VAL A 228 -20.95 23.38 0.59
CA VAL A 228 -20.42 22.64 1.75
C VAL A 228 -21.55 21.89 2.46
N GLU A 229 -22.65 22.56 2.77
CA GLU A 229 -23.83 21.97 3.41
C GLU A 229 -24.37 20.79 2.60
N ARG A 230 -24.54 20.96 1.28
CA ARG A 230 -24.97 19.87 0.39
C ARG A 230 -23.97 18.70 0.36
N ILE A 231 -22.67 18.96 0.42
CA ILE A 231 -21.68 17.88 0.47
C ILE A 231 -21.78 17.14 1.80
N ASP A 232 -21.94 17.84 2.91
CA ASP A 232 -22.05 17.26 4.25
C ASP A 232 -23.34 16.40 4.37
N GLU A 233 -24.47 16.89 3.84
CA GLU A 233 -25.71 16.10 3.71
C GLU A 233 -25.50 14.83 2.87
N ARG A 234 -24.84 14.94 1.72
CA ARG A 234 -24.56 13.78 0.85
C ARG A 234 -23.62 12.77 1.49
N LEU A 235 -22.64 13.24 2.28
CA LEU A 235 -21.76 12.36 3.04
C LEU A 235 -22.57 11.56 4.07
N ALA A 236 -23.45 12.22 4.83
CA ALA A 236 -24.33 11.56 5.79
C ALA A 236 -25.27 10.57 5.11
N GLU A 237 -25.93 10.96 4.00
CA GLU A 237 -26.80 10.07 3.21
C GLU A 237 -26.06 8.80 2.76
N HIS A 238 -24.82 8.92 2.27
CA HIS A 238 -24.02 7.77 1.84
C HIS A 238 -23.61 6.86 2.99
N VAL A 239 -23.29 7.41 4.16
CA VAL A 239 -22.99 6.61 5.36
C VAL A 239 -24.25 5.85 5.81
N THR A 240 -25.39 6.52 5.95
CA THR A 240 -26.66 5.88 6.30
C THR A 240 -27.10 4.84 5.26
N ALA A 241 -26.83 5.06 3.98
CA ALA A 241 -27.12 4.08 2.93
C ALA A 241 -26.25 2.81 3.04
N LEU A 242 -25.02 2.94 3.57
CA LEU A 242 -24.12 1.80 3.79
C LEU A 242 -24.43 1.04 5.09
N GLU A 243 -25.13 1.66 6.04
CA GLU A 243 -25.56 1.01 7.29
C GLU A 243 -26.78 0.08 7.10
N ARG A 244 -27.53 0.26 6.02
CA ARG A 244 -28.73 -0.53 5.68
C ARG A 244 -28.38 -1.76 4.85
#